data_AF-A0A645BYX9-F1
#
_entry.id   AF-A0A645BYX9-F1
#
_cell.length_a   1.000
_cell.length_b   1.000
_cell.length_c   1.000
_cell.angle_alpha   90.00
_cell.angle_beta   90.00
_cell.angle_gamma   90.00
#
_symmetry.space_group_name_H-M   'P 1'
#
loop_
_entity.id
_entity.type
_entity.pdbx_description
1 polymer ?
#
loop_
_entity_poly.entity_id
_entity_poly.type
_entity_poly.pdbx_seq_one_letter_code
_entity_poly.pdbx_strand_id
1 'polypeptide(L)'
;MKQKLKESGKNKIKYDLLKKGIDEELIKDLLSRVSYEDESSVALALAEKKARILGKSERDKGKLLGKLTKYLLSKGYTYDLINQVVNKVALTIAEDEEALEEEEVDFEELLALAQKKYNVLKNNEDNKLKLKKKLQDFLLRRGYSYDEIKSVLSQVIDNQEEFY
;
A
#
# COMPACT_ATOMS: atom_id res chain seq x y z
N MET A 1 -0.71 25.85 24.28
CA MET A 1 -2.00 25.11 24.31
C MET A 1 -2.57 24.74 22.93
N LYS A 2 -2.34 25.50 21.85
CA LYS A 2 -2.93 25.27 20.51
C LYS A 2 -2.56 23.97 19.78
N GLN A 3 -1.49 23.25 20.15
CA GLN A 3 -1.05 22.05 19.42
C GLN A 3 -1.67 20.72 19.92
N LYS A 4 -1.95 20.55 21.22
CA LYS A 4 -2.48 19.27 21.76
C LYS A 4 -3.94 19.00 21.37
N LEU A 5 -4.70 20.05 21.10
CA LEU A 5 -6.07 19.96 20.58
C LEU A 5 -6.13 19.42 19.14
N LYS A 6 -5.03 19.49 18.38
CA LYS A 6 -5.00 19.09 16.97
C LYS A 6 -4.80 17.59 16.73
N GLU A 7 -4.64 16.77 17.78
CA GLU A 7 -4.36 15.34 17.57
C GLU A 7 -5.14 14.39 18.49
N SER A 8 -6.14 14.90 19.21
CA SER A 8 -6.90 14.12 20.18
C SER A 8 -8.38 14.26 19.90
N GLY A 9 -9.12 13.16 19.99
CA GLY A 9 -10.57 13.18 19.86
C GLY A 9 -11.27 13.73 21.09
N LYS A 10 -12.55 14.07 20.95
CA LYS A 10 -13.38 14.70 21.99
C LYS A 10 -13.31 13.98 23.35
N ASN A 11 -13.26 12.65 23.37
CA ASN A 11 -13.23 11.89 24.64
C ASN A 11 -11.95 12.12 25.44
N LYS A 12 -10.80 12.19 24.75
CA LYS A 12 -9.52 12.44 25.40
C LYS A 12 -9.41 13.88 25.87
N ILE A 13 -9.90 14.83 25.07
CA ILE A 13 -9.97 16.24 25.46
C ILE A 13 -10.86 16.38 26.69
N LYS A 14 -12.06 15.77 26.70
CA LYS A 14 -12.96 15.77 27.85
C LYS A 14 -12.28 15.23 29.10
N TYR A 15 -11.66 14.05 29.01
CA TYR A 15 -10.96 13.43 30.14
C TYR A 15 -9.83 14.31 30.69
N ASP A 16 -8.99 14.88 29.81
CA ASP A 16 -7.86 15.72 30.20
C ASP A 16 -8.30 17.04 30.85
N LEU A 17 -9.44 17.60 30.46
CA LEU A 17 -10.00 18.82 31.04
C LEU A 17 -10.69 18.54 32.39
N LEU A 18 -11.43 17.44 32.50
CA LEU A 18 -12.02 16.99 33.77
C LEU A 18 -10.94 16.73 34.83
N LYS A 19 -9.83 16.08 34.44
CA LYS A 19 -8.68 15.83 35.33
C LYS A 19 -8.04 17.12 35.85
N LYS A 20 -8.23 18.25 35.16
CA LYS A 20 -7.77 19.58 35.59
C LYS A 20 -8.78 20.32 36.46
N GLY A 21 -9.93 19.71 36.76
CA GLY A 21 -10.99 20.31 37.57
C GLY A 21 -11.83 21.33 36.81
N ILE A 22 -11.87 21.28 35.47
CA ILE A 22 -12.73 22.15 34.67
C ILE A 22 -14.15 21.57 34.69
N ASP A 23 -15.13 22.45 34.85
CA ASP A 23 -16.55 22.12 34.88
C ASP A 23 -17.02 21.35 33.63
N GLU A 24 -17.84 20.33 33.83
CA GLU A 24 -18.29 19.43 32.76
C GLU A 24 -19.19 20.13 31.73
N GLU A 25 -20.07 21.03 32.16
CA GLU A 25 -20.95 21.78 31.27
C GLU A 25 -20.13 22.74 30.39
N LEU A 26 -19.12 23.40 30.96
CA LEU A 26 -18.19 24.23 30.19
C LEU A 26 -17.41 23.42 29.15
N ILE A 27 -16.98 22.20 29.50
CA ILE A 27 -16.30 21.30 28.56
C ILE A 27 -17.25 20.90 27.42
N LYS A 28 -18.50 20.54 27.74
CA LYS A 28 -19.50 20.13 26.77
C LYS A 28 -19.81 21.25 25.78
N ASP A 29 -19.97 22.48 26.26
CA ASP A 29 -20.15 23.66 25.40
C ASP A 29 -18.93 23.94 24.51
N LEU A 30 -17.71 23.76 25.04
CA LEU A 30 -16.50 23.94 24.23
C LEU A 30 -16.40 22.87 23.11
N LEU A 31 -16.71 21.62 23.44
CA LEU A 31 -16.60 20.50 22.49
C LEU A 31 -17.73 20.49 21.45
N SER A 32 -18.90 21.07 21.76
CA SER A 32 -20.02 21.19 20.80
C SER A 32 -19.69 22.15 19.64
N ARG A 33 -18.78 23.11 19.87
CA ARG A 33 -18.30 24.05 18.85
C ARG A 33 -17.33 23.41 17.85
N VAL A 34 -16.84 22.20 18.12
CA VAL A 34 -15.97 21.46 17.19
C VAL A 34 -16.83 20.72 16.19
N SER A 35 -16.78 21.16 14.93
CA SER A 35 -17.51 20.53 13.83
C SER A 35 -17.09 19.06 13.65
N TYR A 36 -18.02 18.26 13.14
CA TYR A 36 -17.74 16.88 12.81
C TYR A 36 -16.73 16.80 11.64
N GLU A 37 -16.83 17.68 10.63
CA GLU A 37 -15.88 17.68 9.50
C GLU A 37 -14.44 17.98 9.95
N ASP A 38 -14.26 18.95 10.85
CA ASP A 38 -12.93 19.28 11.37
C ASP A 38 -12.33 18.10 12.17
N GLU A 39 -13.14 17.47 13.03
CA GLU A 39 -12.67 16.31 13.80
C GLU A 39 -12.33 15.13 12.88
N SER A 40 -13.15 14.91 11.84
CA SER A 40 -13.00 13.83 10.87
C SER A 40 -11.76 14.02 9.99
N SER A 41 -11.53 15.23 9.49
CA SER A 41 -10.36 15.54 8.65
C SER A 41 -9.04 15.36 9.42
N VAL A 42 -9.00 15.78 10.68
CA VAL A 42 -7.84 15.58 11.56
C VAL A 42 -7.61 14.10 11.85
N ALA A 43 -8.67 13.35 12.17
CA ALA A 43 -8.57 11.92 12.43
C ALA A 43 -8.07 11.16 11.19
N LEU A 44 -8.56 11.51 10.00
CA LEU A 44 -8.13 10.94 8.73
C LEU A 44 -6.64 11.19 8.46
N ALA A 45 -6.18 12.44 8.58
CA ALA A 45 -4.77 12.77 8.37
C ALA A 45 -3.82 12.00 9.32
N LEU A 46 -4.23 11.81 10.58
CA LEU A 46 -3.49 10.99 11.54
C LEU A 46 -3.49 9.52 11.14
N ALA A 47 -4.64 9.02 10.68
CA ALA A 47 -4.81 7.64 10.29
C ALA A 47 -3.95 7.28 9.08
N GLU A 48 -3.99 8.09 8.02
CA GLU A 48 -3.16 7.92 6.83
C GLU A 48 -1.66 7.93 7.17
N LYS A 49 -1.23 8.91 7.98
CA LYS A 49 0.17 9.00 8.41
C LYS A 49 0.58 7.74 9.18
N LYS A 50 -0.29 7.24 10.07
CA LYS A 50 -0.02 6.04 10.86
C LYS A 50 -0.02 4.79 9.99
N ALA A 51 -0.95 4.67 9.05
CA ALA A 51 -1.05 3.57 8.09
C ALA A 51 0.22 3.46 7.24
N ARG A 52 0.72 4.59 6.69
CA ARG A 52 2.01 4.62 5.95
C ARG A 52 3.19 4.12 6.76
N ILE A 53 3.23 4.40 8.07
CA ILE A 53 4.30 3.91 8.95
C ILE A 53 4.14 2.41 9.22
N LEU A 54 2.93 1.95 9.51
CA LEU A 54 2.65 0.55 9.82
C LEU A 54 2.85 -0.36 8.59
N GLY A 55 2.42 0.07 7.41
CA GLY A 55 2.52 -0.66 6.15
C GLY A 55 3.95 -0.97 5.70
N LYS A 56 4.96 -0.27 6.24
CA LYS A 56 6.38 -0.62 6.02
C LYS A 56 6.78 -1.96 6.61
N SER A 57 6.03 -2.46 7.61
CA SER A 57 6.38 -3.64 8.39
C SER A 57 5.26 -4.68 8.50
N GLU A 58 4.00 -4.25 8.37
CA GLU A 58 2.82 -5.11 8.44
C GLU A 58 2.22 -5.24 7.05
N ARG A 59 2.29 -6.45 6.47
CA ARG A 59 1.70 -6.74 5.14
C ARG A 59 0.27 -7.27 5.23
N ASP A 60 -0.17 -7.73 6.40
CA ASP A 60 -1.54 -8.17 6.62
C ASP A 60 -2.45 -6.95 6.83
N LYS A 61 -3.32 -6.67 5.85
CA LYS A 61 -4.26 -5.53 5.88
C LYS A 61 -5.13 -5.55 7.14
N GLY A 62 -5.67 -6.70 7.53
CA GLY A 62 -6.53 -6.82 8.70
C GLY A 62 -5.80 -6.45 9.98
N LYS A 63 -4.55 -6.91 10.15
CA LYS A 63 -3.70 -6.54 11.29
C LYS A 63 -3.31 -5.07 11.27
N LEU A 64 -3.01 -4.50 10.10
CA LEU A 64 -2.70 -3.10 9.93
C LEU A 64 -3.89 -2.22 10.36
N LEU A 65 -5.08 -2.49 9.83
CA LEU A 65 -6.30 -1.77 10.17
C LEU A 65 -6.65 -1.96 11.65
N GLY A 66 -6.48 -3.16 12.21
CA GLY A 66 -6.66 -3.39 13.64
C GLY A 66 -5.69 -2.59 14.52
N LYS A 67 -4.42 -2.44 14.12
CA LYS A 67 -3.44 -1.58 14.80
C LYS A 67 -3.81 -0.09 14.66
N LEU A 68 -4.39 0.30 13.53
CA LEU A 68 -4.84 1.66 13.26
C LEU A 68 -6.05 2.04 14.13
N THR A 69 -7.05 1.16 14.23
CA THR A 69 -8.21 1.31 15.12
C THR A 69 -7.78 1.50 16.57
N LYS A 70 -6.86 0.65 17.07
CA LYS A 70 -6.31 0.77 18.43
C LYS A 70 -5.59 2.10 18.65
N TYR A 71 -4.86 2.57 17.64
CA TYR A 71 -4.17 3.86 17.71
C TYR A 71 -5.16 5.02 17.85
N LEU A 72 -6.19 5.10 17.00
CA LEU A 72 -7.19 6.17 17.07
C LEU A 72 -8.03 6.11 18.35
N LEU A 73 -8.33 4.90 18.84
CA LEU A 73 -8.98 4.72 20.14
C LEU A 73 -8.13 5.33 21.27
N SER A 74 -6.82 5.11 21.27
CA SER A 74 -5.89 5.71 22.26
C SER A 74 -5.77 7.24 22.15
N LYS A 75 -6.15 7.81 21.00
CA LYS A 75 -6.26 9.25 20.76
C LYS A 75 -7.62 9.81 21.22
N GLY A 76 -8.58 8.95 21.58
CA GLY A 76 -9.88 9.33 22.15
C GLY A 76 -10.92 9.74 21.13
N TYR A 77 -10.80 9.26 19.88
CA TYR A 77 -11.87 9.38 18.89
C TYR A 77 -13.01 8.39 19.21
N THR A 78 -14.23 8.73 18.79
CA THR A 78 -15.39 7.85 18.95
C THR A 78 -15.28 6.66 18.00
N TYR A 79 -15.87 5.52 18.39
CA TYR A 79 -15.83 4.31 17.57
C TYR A 79 -16.42 4.51 16.18
N ASP A 80 -17.52 5.26 16.07
CA ASP A 80 -18.17 5.54 14.79
C ASP A 80 -17.25 6.31 13.83
N LEU A 81 -16.60 7.36 14.33
CA LEU A 81 -15.65 8.13 13.53
C LEU A 81 -14.43 7.29 13.16
N ILE A 82 -13.94 6.46 14.10
CA ILE A 82 -12.84 5.52 13.84
C ILE A 82 -13.18 4.59 12.68
N ASN A 83 -14.37 3.98 12.67
CA ASN A 83 -14.78 3.09 11.59
C ASN A 83 -14.83 3.80 10.24
N GLN A 84 -15.42 5.01 10.21
CA GLN A 84 -15.49 5.80 8.98
C GLN A 84 -14.10 6.14 8.44
N VAL A 85 -13.18 6.58 9.31
CA VAL A 85 -11.81 6.93 8.94
C VAL A 85 -11.01 5.69 8.51
N VAL A 86 -11.10 4.59 9.25
CA VAL A 86 -10.39 3.34 8.93
C VAL A 86 -10.88 2.75 7.61
N ASN A 87 -12.19 2.81 7.34
CA ASN A 87 -12.75 2.37 6.06
C ASN A 87 -12.24 3.23 4.89
N LYS A 88 -12.16 4.55 5.05
CA LYS A 88 -11.56 5.43 4.02
C LYS A 88 -10.11 5.06 3.74
N VAL A 89 -9.31 4.84 4.79
CA VAL A 89 -7.91 4.41 4.63
C VAL A 89 -7.82 3.04 3.96
N ALA A 90 -8.72 2.12 4.26
CA ALA A 90 -8.77 0.81 3.63
C ALA A 90 -9.08 0.90 2.12
N LEU A 91 -9.99 1.79 1.72
CA LEU A 91 -10.31 2.05 0.32
C LEU A 91 -9.10 2.63 -0.42
N THR A 92 -8.44 3.64 0.14
CA THR A 92 -7.23 4.22 -0.47
C THR A 92 -6.12 3.17 -0.66
N ILE A 93 -5.93 2.26 0.30
CA ILE A 93 -4.96 1.16 0.15
C ILE A 93 -5.35 0.21 -0.98
N ALA A 94 -6.65 -0.06 -1.17
CA ALA A 94 -7.11 -0.91 -2.27
C ALA A 94 -6.90 -0.21 -3.63
N GLU A 95 -7.25 1.07 -3.73
CA GLU A 95 -7.04 1.89 -4.94
C GLU A 95 -5.55 1.97 -5.32
N ASP A 96 -4.66 2.18 -4.34
CA ASP A 96 -3.20 2.22 -4.55
C ASP A 96 -2.66 0.86 -5.04
N GLU A 97 -3.23 -0.26 -4.58
CA GLU A 97 -2.82 -1.60 -5.02
C GLU A 97 -3.34 -1.90 -6.43
N GLU A 98 -4.60 -1.56 -6.74
CA GLU A 98 -5.17 -1.70 -8.08
C GLU A 98 -4.37 -0.87 -9.11
N ALA A 99 -3.99 0.37 -8.78
CA ALA A 99 -3.17 1.20 -9.66
C ALA A 99 -1.75 0.64 -9.91
N LEU A 100 -1.20 -0.18 -9.00
CA LEU A 100 0.07 -0.87 -9.18
C LEU A 100 -0.06 -2.15 -10.02
N GLU A 101 -1.25 -2.74 -10.07
CA GLU A 101 -1.55 -3.90 -10.93
C GLU A 101 -1.83 -3.47 -12.39
N GLU A 102 -2.14 -2.19 -12.64
CA GLU A 102 -2.39 -1.62 -13.97
C GLU A 102 -1.14 -1.17 -14.75
N GLU A 103 0.08 -1.29 -14.22
CA GLU A 103 1.27 -1.27 -15.09
C GLU A 103 1.28 -2.57 -15.92
N GLU A 104 0.53 -2.58 -17.03
CA GLU A 104 0.67 -3.58 -18.08
C GLU A 104 2.16 -3.67 -18.41
N VAL A 105 2.76 -4.82 -18.14
CA VAL A 105 4.10 -5.12 -18.63
C VAL A 105 4.05 -4.91 -20.13
N ASP A 106 4.76 -3.88 -20.62
CA ASP A 106 4.89 -3.65 -22.06
C ASP A 106 5.51 -4.92 -22.65
N PHE A 107 4.66 -5.73 -23.28
CA PHE A 107 5.05 -7.01 -23.84
C PHE A 107 6.15 -6.83 -24.87
N GLU A 108 6.15 -5.70 -25.58
CA GLU A 108 7.16 -5.34 -26.57
C GLU A 108 8.52 -5.05 -25.90
N GLU A 109 8.52 -4.35 -24.75
CA GLU A 109 9.73 -4.13 -23.96
C GLU A 109 10.28 -5.44 -23.38
N LEU A 110 9.42 -6.31 -22.83
CA LEU A 110 9.83 -7.61 -22.31
C LEU A 110 10.41 -8.50 -23.42
N LEU A 111 9.77 -8.50 -24.59
CA LEU A 111 10.24 -9.23 -25.77
C LEU A 111 11.62 -8.71 -26.22
N ALA A 112 11.80 -7.40 -26.30
CA ALA A 112 13.07 -6.77 -26.66
C ALA A 112 14.19 -7.11 -25.65
N LEU A 113 13.88 -7.06 -24.34
CA LEU A 113 14.80 -7.43 -23.27
C LEU A 113 15.22 -8.90 -23.37
N ALA A 114 14.26 -9.80 -23.57
CA ALA A 114 14.51 -11.22 -23.71
C ALA A 114 15.35 -11.52 -24.95
N GLN A 115 15.06 -10.88 -26.09
CA GLN A 115 15.82 -11.03 -27.33
C GLN A 115 17.28 -10.57 -27.14
N LYS A 116 17.49 -9.43 -26.49
CA LYS A 116 18.83 -8.92 -26.17
C LYS A 116 19.59 -9.90 -25.30
N LYS A 117 18.95 -10.45 -24.27
CA LYS A 117 19.58 -11.43 -23.36
C LYS A 117 19.87 -12.75 -24.07
N TYR A 118 18.95 -13.24 -24.90
CA TYR A 118 19.11 -14.44 -25.71
C TYR A 118 20.33 -14.35 -26.62
N ASN A 119 20.48 -13.22 -27.33
CA ASN A 119 21.61 -12.98 -28.24
C ASN A 119 22.99 -13.02 -27.53
N VAL A 120 23.04 -12.64 -26.26
CA VAL A 120 24.27 -12.75 -25.45
C VAL A 120 24.52 -14.20 -25.00
N LEU A 121 23.46 -14.93 -24.68
CA LEU A 121 23.56 -16.31 -24.21
C LEU A 121 23.86 -17.32 -25.32
N LYS A 122 23.29 -17.12 -26.52
CA LYS A 122 23.45 -18.04 -27.67
C LYS A 122 24.90 -18.21 -28.12
N ASN A 123 25.73 -17.19 -27.92
CA ASN A 123 27.14 -17.23 -28.29
C ASN A 123 28.02 -18.04 -27.32
N ASN A 124 27.49 -18.41 -26.14
CA ASN A 124 28.28 -19.03 -25.06
C ASN A 124 27.65 -20.33 -24.51
N GLU A 125 26.55 -20.81 -25.10
CA GLU A 125 25.84 -22.01 -24.64
C GLU A 125 25.13 -22.69 -25.82
N ASP A 126 25.70 -23.80 -26.29
CA ASP A 126 25.14 -24.59 -27.40
C ASP A 126 23.92 -25.43 -26.99
N ASN A 127 23.75 -25.70 -25.68
CA ASN A 127 22.64 -26.50 -25.20
C ASN A 127 21.36 -25.66 -25.07
N LYS A 128 20.42 -25.87 -25.99
CA LYS A 128 19.11 -25.19 -26.04
C LYS A 128 18.35 -25.20 -24.71
N LEU A 129 18.34 -26.33 -23.99
CA LEU A 129 17.60 -26.47 -22.74
C LEU A 129 18.25 -25.65 -21.62
N LYS A 130 19.58 -25.63 -21.56
CA LYS A 130 20.33 -24.77 -20.62
C LYS A 130 20.15 -23.29 -20.94
N LEU A 131 20.13 -22.94 -22.23
CA LEU A 131 19.92 -21.56 -22.68
C LEU A 131 18.51 -21.05 -22.32
N LYS A 132 17.47 -21.85 -22.59
CA LYS A 132 16.08 -21.55 -22.18
C LYS A 132 15.99 -21.34 -20.67
N LYS A 133 16.58 -22.24 -19.87
CA LYS A 133 16.62 -22.11 -18.41
C LYS A 133 17.33 -20.85 -17.94
N LYS A 134 18.50 -20.52 -18.52
CA LYS A 134 19.26 -19.30 -18.17
C LYS A 134 18.48 -18.01 -18.47
N LEU A 135 17.73 -17.98 -19.57
CA LEU A 135 16.88 -16.85 -19.94
C LEU A 135 15.65 -16.76 -19.02
N GLN A 136 14.99 -17.89 -18.76
CA GLN A 136 13.88 -17.99 -17.80
C GLN A 136 14.29 -17.48 -16.42
N ASP A 137 15.41 -17.99 -15.87
CA ASP A 137 15.92 -17.59 -14.57
C ASP A 137 16.28 -16.09 -14.52
N PHE A 138 16.72 -15.52 -15.64
CA PHE A 138 17.00 -14.09 -15.74
C PHE A 138 15.73 -13.24 -15.63
N LEU A 139 14.69 -13.59 -16.39
CA LEU A 139 13.42 -12.87 -16.38
C LEU A 139 12.69 -13.03 -15.03
N LEU A 140 12.73 -14.23 -14.44
CA LEU A 140 12.15 -14.48 -13.12
C LEU A 140 12.81 -13.62 -12.03
N ARG A 141 14.16 -13.50 -12.05
CA ARG A 141 14.88 -12.61 -11.12
C ARG A 141 14.56 -11.12 -11.33
N ARG A 142 14.03 -10.75 -12.50
CA ARG A 142 13.67 -9.37 -12.83
C ARG A 142 12.24 -9.01 -12.41
N GLY A 143 11.45 -10.00 -12.00
CA GLY A 143 10.11 -9.83 -11.44
C GLY A 143 8.96 -10.23 -12.36
N TYR A 144 9.25 -10.70 -13.58
CA TYR A 144 8.22 -11.08 -14.54
C TYR A 144 7.48 -12.35 -14.11
N SER A 145 6.18 -12.41 -14.39
CA SER A 145 5.34 -13.55 -14.06
C SER A 145 5.69 -14.77 -14.92
N TYR A 146 5.29 -15.96 -14.46
CA TYR A 146 5.55 -17.20 -15.21
C TYR A 146 4.90 -17.18 -16.61
N ASP A 147 3.71 -16.60 -16.73
CA ASP A 147 2.94 -16.55 -17.97
C ASP A 147 3.54 -15.57 -18.99
N GLU A 148 4.02 -14.41 -18.53
CA GLU A 148 4.82 -13.47 -19.34
C GLU A 148 6.08 -14.14 -19.89
N ILE A 149 6.83 -14.78 -18.99
CA ILE A 149 8.08 -15.47 -19.33
C ILE A 149 7.81 -16.58 -20.34
N LYS A 150 6.76 -17.38 -20.13
CA LYS A 150 6.40 -18.47 -21.04
C LYS A 150 6.08 -17.94 -22.44
N SER A 151 5.28 -16.88 -22.52
CA SER A 151 4.90 -16.24 -23.79
C SER A 151 6.11 -15.72 -24.56
N VAL A 152 7.03 -15.02 -23.88
CA VAL A 152 8.22 -14.45 -24.50
C VAL A 152 9.28 -15.50 -24.84
N LEU A 153 9.46 -16.53 -24.01
CA LEU A 153 10.37 -17.63 -24.33
C LEU A 153 9.93 -18.36 -25.61
N SER A 154 8.62 -18.57 -25.80
CA SER A 154 8.12 -19.15 -27.04
C SER A 154 8.42 -18.24 -28.24
N GLN A 155 8.19 -16.93 -28.14
CA GLN A 155 8.50 -16.04 -29.26
C GLN A 155 10.00 -15.90 -29.57
N VAL A 156 10.87 -15.84 -28.56
CA VAL A 156 12.31 -15.63 -28.77
C VAL A 156 13.03 -16.90 -29.23
N ILE A 157 12.57 -18.08 -28.77
CA ILE A 157 13.21 -19.36 -29.07
C ILE A 157 12.56 -20.04 -30.28
N ASP A 158 11.24 -20.00 -30.40
CA ASP A 158 10.51 -20.74 -31.43
C ASP A 158 10.48 -19.96 -32.77
N ASN A 159 10.42 -18.61 -32.78
CA ASN A 159 10.51 -17.81 -34.04
C ASN A 159 11.91 -17.80 -34.68
N GLN A 160 12.92 -18.40 -34.05
CA GLN A 160 14.24 -18.60 -34.66
C GLN A 160 14.32 -19.92 -35.44
N GLU A 161 13.25 -20.74 -35.44
CA GLU A 161 13.17 -22.02 -36.18
C GLU A 161 12.67 -21.87 -37.63
N GLU A 162 12.20 -20.70 -38.07
CA GLU A 162 11.71 -20.48 -39.46
C GLU A 162 12.81 -20.05 -40.47
N PHE A 163 14.07 -19.95 -40.07
CA PHE A 163 15.17 -19.51 -40.95
C PHE A 163 16.28 -20.56 -41.17
N TYR A 164 16.03 -21.84 -40.91
CA TYR A 164 16.93 -22.95 -41.28
C TYR A 164 16.20 -24.09 -41.97
#